data_AF-A0A0Q5JS87-F1
#
_entry.id   AF-A0A0Q5JS87-F1
#
_cell.length_a   1.000
_cell.length_b   1.000
_cell.length_c   1.000
_cell.angle_alpha   90.00
_cell.angle_beta   90.00
_cell.angle_gamma   90.00
#
_symmetry.space_group_name_H-M   'P 1'
#
loop_
_entity.id
_entity.type
_entity.pdbx_description
1 polymer ?
#
loop_
_entity_poly.entity_id
_entity_poly.type
_entity_poly.pdbx_seq_one_letter_code
_entity_poly.pdbx_strand_id
1 'polypeptide(L)' 'MSVAVDARFAGGSILVDVDEHAGAPVVIVQMPGDSAAMFPDEARRLAVTLIEQAARAENPPEADTWP' A
#
# COMPACT_ATOMS: atom_id res chain seq x y z
N MET A 1 3.27 8.43 -14.30
CA MET A 1 2.02 7.79 -14.82
C MET A 1 1.26 7.37 -13.61
N SER A 2 0.17 8.05 -13.30
CA SER A 2 -0.53 7.85 -12.04
C SER A 2 -1.62 6.79 -12.19
N VAL A 3 -1.74 5.92 -11.18
CA VAL A 3 -2.77 4.88 -11.06
C VAL A 3 -3.63 5.19 -9.85
N ALA A 4 -4.95 5.11 -9.99
CA ALA A 4 -5.88 5.25 -8.89
C ALA A 4 -6.36 3.87 -8.39
N VAL A 5 -6.30 3.67 -7.08
CA VAL A 5 -6.82 2.49 -6.39
C VAL A 5 -8.00 2.92 -5.53
N ASP A 6 -9.16 2.29 -5.71
CA ASP A 6 -10.33 2.56 -4.85
C ASP A 6 -10.13 1.91 -3.48
N ALA A 7 -10.00 2.75 -2.46
CA ALA A 7 -9.90 2.34 -1.06
C ALA A 7 -10.93 3.09 -0.21
N ARG A 8 -12.22 3.03 -0.58
CA ARG A 8 -13.35 3.69 0.12
C ARG A 8 -13.28 3.74 1.65
N PHE A 9 -12.82 2.67 2.30
CA PHE A 9 -12.72 2.62 3.78
C PHE A 9 -11.53 3.41 4.35
N ALA A 10 -10.53 3.73 3.53
CA ALA A 10 -9.44 4.64 3.83
C ALA A 10 -9.80 6.11 3.55
N GLY A 11 -11.07 6.42 3.27
CA GLY A 11 -11.55 7.78 3.05
C GLY A 11 -11.54 8.25 1.59
N GLY A 12 -11.27 7.37 0.62
CA GLY A 12 -11.29 7.70 -0.80
C GLY A 12 -10.31 6.88 -1.64
N SER A 13 -9.92 7.42 -2.79
CA SER A 13 -8.94 6.79 -3.67
C SER A 13 -7.52 7.01 -3.17
N ILE A 14 -6.68 5.99 -3.32
CA ILE A 14 -5.23 6.09 -3.17
C ILE A 14 -4.66 6.32 -4.57
N LEU A 15 -3.83 7.35 -4.74
CA LEU A 15 -3.13 7.60 -5.99
C LEU A 15 -1.69 7.13 -5.85
N VAL A 16 -1.20 6.40 -6.85
CA VAL A 16 0.19 5.95 -6.94
C VAL A 16 0.82 6.55 -8.18
N ASP A 17 1.93 7.25 -8.03
CA ASP A 17 2.69 7.82 -9.15
C ASP A 17 4.18 7.52 -9.02
N VAL A 18 4.90 7.73 -10.11
CA VAL A 18 6.36 7.67 -10.18
C VAL A 18 6.85 9.06 -10.55
N ASP A 19 7.76 9.58 -9.73
CA ASP A 19 8.33 10.91 -9.89
C ASP A 19 9.83 10.89 -9.53
N GLU A 20 10.48 12.05 -9.58
CA GLU A 20 11.86 12.24 -9.18
C GLU A 20 11.96 13.18 -7.97
N HIS A 21 12.68 12.75 -6.92
CA HIS A 21 12.95 13.58 -5.75
C HIS A 21 14.45 13.66 -5.51
N ALA A 22 15.01 14.87 -5.54
CA ALA A 22 16.43 15.13 -5.34
C ALA A 22 17.36 14.30 -6.26
N GLY A 23 16.97 14.06 -7.52
CA GLY A 23 17.78 13.31 -8.49
C GLY A 23 17.59 11.80 -8.45
N ALA A 24 16.68 11.28 -7.62
CA ALA A 24 16.41 9.85 -7.49
C ALA A 24 14.95 9.53 -7.82
N PRO A 25 14.67 8.41 -8.52
CA PRO A 25 13.31 7.98 -8.80
C PRO A 25 12.63 7.56 -7.50
N VAL A 26 11.40 8.03 -7.28
CA VAL A 26 10.58 7.70 -6.12
C VAL A 26 9.19 7.26 -6.57
N VAL A 27 8.54 6.46 -5.72
CA VAL A 27 7.12 6.15 -5.82
C VAL A 27 6.39 7.03 -4.81
N ILE A 28 5.39 7.78 -5.28
CA ILE A 28 4.56 8.64 -4.45
C ILE A 28 3.21 7.95 -4.26
N VAL A 29 2.81 7.76 -3.01
CA VAL A 29 1.49 7.24 -2.63
C VAL A 29 0.74 8.36 -1.91
N GLN A 30 -0.31 8.85 -2.55
CA GLN A 30 -1.20 9.87 -1.99
C GLN A 30 -2.45 9.20 -1.43
N MET A 31 -2.75 9.49 -0.18
CA MET A 31 -3.90 8.99 0.56
C MET A 31 -4.72 10.18 1.07
N PRO A 32 -6.01 9.99 1.40
CA PRO A 32 -6.79 11.05 2.04
C PRO A 32 -6.11 11.55 3.33
N GLY A 33 -5.60 12.77 3.31
CA GLY A 33 -4.95 13.42 4.46
C GLY A 33 -3.46 13.10 4.65
N ASP A 34 -2.85 12.30 3.77
CA ASP A 34 -1.43 11.93 3.88
C ASP A 34 -0.77 11.68 2.52
N SER A 35 0.56 11.78 2.46
CA SER A 35 1.34 11.46 1.27
C SER A 35 2.70 10.92 1.66
N ALA A 36 3.06 9.77 1.08
CA ALA A 36 4.34 9.13 1.31
C ALA A 36 5.14 9.05 0.01
N ALA A 37 6.37 9.55 0.03
CA ALA A 37 7.36 9.29 -1.02
C ALA A 37 8.33 8.21 -0.53
N MET A 38 8.58 7.22 -1.37
CA MET A 38 9.39 6.04 -1.03
C MET A 38 10.37 5.75 -2.15
N PHE A 39 11.53 5.20 -1.80
CA PHE A 39 12.40 4.61 -2.81
C PHE A 39 11.75 3.35 -3.42
N PRO A 40 12.15 2.95 -4.65
CA PRO A 40 11.51 1.82 -5.34
C PRO A 40 11.56 0.49 -4.56
N ASP A 41 12.59 0.26 -3.76
CA ASP A 41 12.71 -0.96 -2.95
C ASP A 41 11.82 -0.93 -1.69
N GLU A 42 11.58 0.25 -1.11
CA GLU A 42 10.65 0.46 0.00
C GLU A 42 9.20 0.26 -0.48
N ALA A 43 8.85 0.88 -1.61
CA ALA A 43 7.53 0.71 -2.23
C ALA A 43 7.24 -0.76 -2.57
N ARG A 44 8.23 -1.49 -3.09
CA ARG A 44 8.11 -2.93 -3.36
C ARG A 44 7.87 -3.73 -2.09
N ARG A 45 8.60 -3.44 -1.00
CA ARG A 45 8.41 -4.09 0.29
C ARG A 45 7.02 -3.84 0.85
N LEU A 46 6.53 -2.59 0.79
CA LEU A 46 5.17 -2.24 1.20
C LEU A 46 4.12 -3.05 0.41
N ALA A 47 4.27 -3.13 -0.92
CA ALA A 47 3.35 -3.88 -1.76
C ALA A 47 3.30 -5.37 -1.39
N VAL A 48 4.47 -6.00 -1.17
CA VAL A 48 4.54 -7.40 -0.74
C VAL A 48 3.83 -7.60 0.61
N THR A 49 4.12 -6.73 1.60
CA THR A 49 3.47 -6.82 2.91
C THR A 49 1.95 -6.65 2.81
N LEU A 50 1.46 -5.74 1.96
CA LEU A 50 0.01 -5.58 1.73
C LEU A 50 -0.62 -6.84 1.15
N ILE A 51 0.03 -7.48 0.18
CA ILE A 51 -0.46 -8.76 -0.40
C ILE A 51 -0.49 -9.86 0.66
N GLU A 52 0.56 -9.98 1.47
CA GLU A 52 0.63 -10.98 2.55
C GLU A 52 -0.46 -10.76 3.61
N GLN A 53 -0.69 -9.51 4.03
CA GLN A 53 -1.74 -9.21 5.01
C GLN A 53 -3.15 -9.40 4.43
N ALA A 54 -3.36 -9.07 3.15
CA ALA A 54 -4.63 -9.34 2.48
C ALA A 54 -4.92 -10.84 2.44
N ALA A 55 -3.95 -11.67 2.04
CA ALA A 55 -4.09 -13.12 2.01
C ALA A 55 -4.42 -13.72 3.39
N ARG A 56 -3.80 -13.19 4.46
CA ARG A 56 -4.12 -13.57 5.85
C ARG A 56 -5.52 -13.12 6.29
N ALA A 57 -5.98 -11.96 5.84
CA ALA A 57 -7.32 -11.47 6.18
C ALA A 57 -8.42 -12.27 5.46
N GLU A 58 -8.17 -12.72 4.24
CA GLU A 58 -9.06 -13.62 3.48
C GLU A 58 -9.11 -15.03 4.06
N ASN A 59 -8.00 -15.48 4.66
CA ASN A 59 -7.85 -16.79 5.28
C ASN A 59 -7.43 -16.62 6.75
N PRO A 60 -8.31 -16.09 7.61
CA PRO A 60 -7.97 -15.89 9.01
C PRO A 60 -7.57 -17.23 9.62
N PRO A 61 -6.51 -17.28 10.45
CA PRO A 61 -6.18 -18.50 11.17
C PRO A 61 -7.44 -18.94 11.92
N GLU A 62 -7.76 -20.24 11.86
CA GLU A 62 -8.83 -20.78 12.68
C GLU A 62 -8.58 -20.30 14.11
N ALA A 63 -9.58 -19.63 14.69
CA ALA A 63 -9.53 -19.31 16.10
C ALA A 63 -9.26 -20.64 16.81
N ASP A 64 -8.21 -20.70 17.63
CA ASP A 64 -7.89 -21.86 18.46
C ASP A 64 -9.12 -22.18 19.33
N THR A 65 -10.07 -22.94 18.78
CA THR A 65 -11.19 -23.50 19.51
C THR A 65 -10.69 -24.78 20.14
N TRP A 66 -9.80 -24.61 21.12
CA TRP A 66 -9.53 -25.65 22.11
C TRP A 66 -10.67 -25.62 23.14
N PRO A 67 -11.39 -26.74 23.37
CA PRO A 67 -12.50 -26.81 24.31
C PRO A 67 -12.09 -26.67 25.79
#